data_AF-A0AAV8PQC8-F1
#
_entry.id   AF-A0AAV8PQC8-F1
#
_cell.length_a   1.000
_cell.length_b   1.000
_cell.length_c   1.000
_cell.angle_alpha   90.00
_cell.angle_beta   90.00
_cell.angle_gamma   90.00
#
_symmetry.space_group_name_H-M   'P 1'
#
loop_
_entity.id
_entity.type
_entity.pdbx_description
1 polymer ?
#
loop_
_entity_poly.entity_id
_entity_poly.type
_entity_poly.pdbx_seq_one_letter_code
_entity_poly.pdbx_strand_id
1 'polypeptide(L)' 'MEDSVARLVTALEALVGGDGAVLLGYQLRSPDAHQVFWELCRQAFPVTEKVPHEDIHPDYAYEETDGYILRKRK' A
#
# COMPACT_ATOMS: atom_id res chain seq x y z
N MET A 1 -5.63 4.65 16.16
CA MET A 1 -4.92 3.91 15.09
C MET A 1 -5.51 4.24 13.73
N GLU A 2 -6.84 4.20 13.59
CA GLU A 2 -7.56 4.64 12.38
C GLU A 2 -7.17 6.05 11.91
N ASP A 3 -7.10 7.03 12.82
CA ASP A 3 -6.64 8.39 12.50
C ASP A 3 -5.24 8.46 11.88
N SER A 4 -4.33 7.57 12.30
CA SER A 4 -2.97 7.52 11.77
C SER A 4 -2.93 6.93 10.37
N VAL A 5 -3.76 5.91 10.12
CA VAL A 5 -3.91 5.26 8.80
C VAL A 5 -4.52 6.24 7.81
N ALA A 6 -5.59 6.93 8.19
CA ALA A 6 -6.23 7.93 7.34
C ALA A 6 -5.25 9.05 6.96
N ARG A 7 -4.51 9.60 7.92
CA ARG A 7 -3.48 10.63 7.66
C ARG A 7 -2.40 10.14 6.70
N LEU A 8 -1.96 8.89 6.82
CA LEU A 8 -0.97 8.31 5.92
C LEU A 8 -1.51 8.23 4.49
N VAL A 9 -2.72 7.67 4.30
CA VAL A 9 -3.32 7.52 2.97
C VAL A 9 -3.55 8.88 2.31
N THR A 10 -4.09 9.87 3.05
CA THR A 10 -4.27 11.24 2.53
C THR A 10 -2.94 11.88 2.14
N ALA A 11 -1.87 11.68 2.93
CA ALA A 11 -0.57 12.23 2.61
C ALA A 11 0.02 11.59 1.33
N LEU A 12 -0.07 10.26 1.19
CA LEU A 12 0.36 9.56 -0.02
C LEU A 12 -0.39 10.05 -1.25
N GLU A 13 -1.72 10.21 -1.13
CA GLU A 13 -2.56 10.71 -2.22
C GLU A 13 -2.17 12.15 -2.59
N ALA A 14 -1.94 13.04 -1.62
CA ALA A 14 -1.57 14.42 -1.88
C ALA A 14 -0.18 14.56 -2.54
N LEU A 15 0.76 13.68 -2.18
CA LEU A 15 2.15 13.76 -2.65
C LEU A 15 2.37 13.12 -4.02
N VAL A 16 1.58 12.11 -4.40
CA VAL A 16 1.77 11.46 -5.71
C VAL A 16 1.14 12.29 -6.84
N GLY A 17 1.91 12.53 -7.90
CA GLY A 17 1.42 13.17 -9.11
C GLY A 17 0.38 12.31 -9.85
N GLY A 18 -0.34 12.89 -10.82
CA GLY A 18 -1.40 12.19 -11.57
C GLY A 18 -0.93 10.91 -12.27
N ASP A 19 0.27 10.93 -12.86
CA ASP A 19 0.92 9.76 -13.47
C ASP A 19 1.95 9.07 -12.55
N GLY A 20 2.01 9.48 -11.28
CA GLY A 20 2.93 8.90 -10.31
C GLY A 20 2.46 7.56 -9.77
N ALA A 21 3.38 6.84 -9.11
CA ALA A 21 3.08 5.58 -8.43
C ALA A 21 3.67 5.59 -7.02
N VAL A 22 2.98 4.90 -6.10
CA VAL A 22 3.50 4.60 -4.77
C VAL A 22 3.93 3.13 -4.75
N LEU A 23 5.18 2.87 -4.36
CA LEU A 23 5.67 1.54 -4.07
C LEU A 23 5.53 1.30 -2.56
N LEU A 24 4.67 0.35 -2.19
CA LEU A 24 4.37 0.03 -0.81
C LEU A 24 4.86 -1.39 -0.51
N GLY A 25 5.93 -1.49 0.27
CA GLY A 25 6.36 -2.74 0.90
C GLY A 25 6.08 -2.69 2.40
N TYR A 26 5.46 -3.73 2.95
CA TYR A 26 5.23 -3.82 4.39
C TYR A 26 5.15 -5.25 4.87
N GLN A 27 5.29 -5.42 6.19
CA GLN A 27 5.04 -6.69 6.88
C GLN A 27 3.72 -6.64 7.62
N LEU A 28 2.90 -7.68 7.49
CA LEU A 28 1.66 -7.79 8.22
C LEU A 28 1.95 -8.06 9.71
N ARG A 29 1.69 -7.05 10.55
CA ARG A 29 1.85 -7.14 12.02
C ARG A 29 0.56 -6.94 12.80
N SER A 30 -0.49 -6.42 12.15
CA SER A 30 -1.82 -6.21 12.75
C SER A 30 -2.90 -6.38 11.66
N PRO A 31 -3.76 -7.41 11.77
CA PRO A 31 -4.86 -7.62 10.83
C PRO A 31 -5.85 -6.45 10.77
N ASP A 32 -6.19 -5.87 11.93
CA ASP A 32 -7.15 -4.76 12.01
C ASP A 32 -6.62 -3.50 11.31
N ALA A 33 -5.35 -3.16 11.54
CA ALA A 33 -4.73 -2.03 10.86
C ALA A 33 -4.61 -2.25 9.35
N HIS A 34 -4.32 -3.48 8.93
CA HIS A 34 -4.28 -3.86 7.52
C HIS A 34 -5.65 -3.72 6.85
N GLN A 35 -6.73 -4.15 7.51
CA GLN A 35 -8.08 -4.03 6.96
C GLN A 35 -8.47 -2.56 6.76
N VAL A 36 -8.30 -1.71 7.78
CA VAL A 36 -8.63 -0.28 7.69
C VAL A 36 -7.76 0.42 6.64
N PHE A 37 -6.48 0.08 6.57
CA PHE A 37 -5.56 0.62 5.55
C PHE A 37 -6.06 0.32 4.14
N TRP A 38 -6.42 -0.93 3.85
CA TRP A 38 -6.87 -1.32 2.52
C TRP A 38 -8.24 -0.76 2.14
N GLU A 39 -9.13 -0.54 3.11
CA GLU A 39 -10.41 0.13 2.85
C GLU A 39 -10.20 1.57 2.35
N LEU A 40 -9.32 2.32 3.00
CA LEU A 40 -9.01 3.70 2.61
C LEU A 40 -8.12 3.75 1.36
N CYS A 41 -7.13 2.87 1.24
CA CYS A 41 -6.22 2.84 0.09
C CYS A 41 -6.94 2.55 -1.22
N ARG A 42 -7.93 1.65 -1.25
CA ARG A 42 -8.68 1.38 -2.49
C ARG A 42 -9.51 2.57 -2.96
N GLN A 43 -9.91 3.46 -2.05
CA GLN A 43 -10.64 4.68 -2.40
C GLN A 43 -9.70 5.72 -3.02
N ALA A 44 -8.52 5.93 -2.42
CA ALA A 44 -7.51 6.88 -2.90
C ALA A 44 -6.74 6.38 -4.15
N PHE A 45 -6.50 5.07 -4.23
CA PHE A 45 -5.69 4.42 -5.27
C PHE A 45 -6.47 3.27 -5.93
N PRO A 46 -7.40 3.59 -6.85
CA PRO A 46 -8.26 2.59 -7.49
C PRO A 46 -7.49 1.62 -8.40
N VAL A 47 -6.25 1.94 -8.78
CA VAL A 47 -5.37 1.05 -9.53
C VAL A 47 -4.30 0.52 -8.57
N THR A 48 -4.49 -0.71 -8.10
CA THR A 48 -3.59 -1.39 -7.15
C THR A 48 -3.13 -2.71 -7.76
N GLU A 49 -1.82 -2.93 -7.80
CA GLU A 49 -1.20 -4.16 -8.29
C GLU A 49 -0.38 -4.79 -7.17
N LYS A 50 -0.57 -6.08 -6.89
CA LYS A 50 0.30 -6.83 -5.97
C LYS A 50 1.53 -7.29 -6.73
N VAL A 51 2.70 -7.00 -6.18
CA VAL A 51 3.97 -7.50 -6.71
C VAL A 51 4.05 -9.01 -6.43
N PRO A 52 4.38 -9.85 -7.42
CA PRO A 52 4.63 -11.27 -7.19
C PRO A 52 5.66 -11.47 -6.08
N HIS A 53 5.40 -12.41 -5.17
CA HIS A 53 6.30 -12.64 -4.03
C HIS A 53 7.71 -13.05 -4.47
N GLU A 54 7.81 -13.74 -5.60
CA GLU A 54 9.06 -14.14 -6.24
C GLU A 54 9.91 -12.97 -6.75
N ASP A 55 9.30 -11.80 -6.99
CA ASP A 55 9.99 -10.58 -7.38
C ASP A 55 10.53 -9.80 -6.16
N ILE A 56 10.15 -10.19 -4.94
CA ILE A 56 10.70 -9.63 -3.70
C ILE A 56 12.07 -10.28 -3.46
N HIS A 57 13.06 -9.46 -3.11
CA HIS A 57 14.41 -9.95 -2.83
C HIS A 57 14.37 -11.08 -1.78
N PRO A 58 14.99 -12.24 -2.02
CA PRO A 58 14.83 -13.43 -1.17
C PRO A 58 15.09 -13.21 0.32
N ASP A 59 16.12 -12.41 0.64
CA ASP A 59 16.47 -12.08 2.03
C ASP A 59 15.40 -11.29 2.79
N TYR A 60 14.44 -10.68 2.07
CA TYR A 60 13.36 -9.86 2.62
C TYR A 60 11.96 -10.42 2.30
N ALA A 61 11.87 -11.52 1.54
CA ALA A 61 10.63 -12.14 1.10
C ALA A 61 10.01 -13.05 2.18
N TYR A 62 9.88 -12.56 3.41
CA TYR A 62 9.22 -13.29 4.50
C TYR A 62 7.76 -13.57 4.16
N GLU A 63 7.16 -14.63 4.72
CA GLU A 63 5.77 -15.01 4.47
C GLU A 63 4.78 -13.84 4.73
N GLU A 64 5.06 -12.99 5.71
CA GLU A 64 4.21 -11.85 6.05
C GLU A 64 4.55 -10.58 5.27
N THR A 65 5.50 -10.62 4.34
CA THR A 65 5.93 -9.46 3.55
C THR A 65 5.15 -9.38 2.25
N ASP A 66 4.51 -8.25 2.00
CA ASP A 66 3.84 -7.99 0.73
C ASP A 66 4.34 -6.68 0.09
N GLY A 67 4.38 -6.69 -1.24
CA GLY A 67 4.68 -5.53 -2.07
C GLY A 67 3.49 -5.13 -2.96
N TYR A 68 3.25 -3.83 -3.10
CA TYR A 68 2.19 -3.29 -3.94
C TYR A 68 2.63 -2.04 -4.72
N ILE A 69 2.03 -1.86 -5.89
CA ILE A 69 2.13 -0.65 -6.69
C ILE A 69 0.75 0.02 -6.72
N LEU A 70 0.67 1.25 -6.20
CA LEU A 70 -0.57 2.02 -6.11
C LEU A 70 -0.52 3.20 -7.08
N ARG A 71 -1.60 3.42 -7.83
CA ARG A 71 -1.75 4.54 -8.76
C ARG A 71 -3.13 5.17 -8.65
N LYS A 72 -3.17 6.48 -8.91
CA LYS A 72 -4.42 7.21 -9.13
C LYS A 72 -5.07 6.74 -10.44
N ARG A 73 -6.39 6.91 -10.55
CA ARG A 73 -7.06 6.80 -11.85
C ARG A 73 -6.63 8.01 -12.69
N LYS A 74 -6.41 7.78 -13.99
CA LYS A 74 -6.22 8.86 -14.97
C LYS A 74 -7.48 9.69 -15.14
#